data_AF-A0A9Q6HMG8-F1
#
_entry.id   AF-A0A9Q6HMG8-F1
#
_cell.length_a   1.000
_cell.length_b   1.000
_cell.length_c   1.000
_cell.angle_alpha   90.00
_cell.angle_beta   90.00
_cell.angle_gamma   90.00
#
_symmetry.space_group_name_H-M   'P 1'
#
loop_
_entity.id
_entity.type
_entity.pdbx_description
1 polymer ?
#
loop_
_entity_poly.entity_id
_entity_poly.type
_entity_poly.pdbx_seq_one_letter_code
_entity_poly.pdbx_strand_id
1 'polypeptide(L)'
;MTKYIVRIFTYLLMATTCLWMSSQVNTASAATSATHEESVDHTKSLEGKGWDYDNEYGWQCFDLVNEQWDYLYGHGLKGDYAKEIPTKNNFDGEATVYKNSATFEAKAGDIVVFNEEYGNGAGHTAIVTDGNYDGNHYKFESLDQNWNGGGAEKTEVAHRVVHDYESEMWFIRPDYNQ
;
A
#
# COMPACT_ATOMS: atom_id res chain seq x y z
N MET A 1 -42.72 40.35 -65.88
CA MET A 1 -42.79 40.06 -64.42
C MET A 1 -42.55 38.57 -64.23
N THR A 2 -41.28 38.22 -64.02
CA THR A 2 -40.73 36.86 -64.10
C THR A 2 -40.91 36.15 -62.75
N LYS A 3 -41.55 34.97 -62.73
CA LYS A 3 -41.76 34.17 -61.51
C LYS A 3 -40.76 33.02 -61.39
N TYR A 4 -39.90 33.18 -60.39
CA TYR A 4 -39.32 32.21 -59.43
C TYR A 4 -38.86 30.81 -59.89
N ILE A 5 -37.55 30.65 -59.73
CA ILE A 5 -36.71 29.45 -59.78
C ILE A 5 -37.00 28.57 -58.55
N VAL A 6 -37.30 27.28 -58.78
CA VAL A 6 -37.34 26.24 -57.73
C VAL A 6 -35.92 25.70 -57.53
N ARG A 7 -35.33 25.93 -56.36
CA ARG A 7 -34.05 25.34 -55.93
C ARG A 7 -34.32 23.97 -55.28
N ILE A 8 -33.76 22.93 -55.87
CA ILE A 8 -33.68 21.57 -55.33
C ILE A 8 -32.63 21.57 -54.22
N PHE A 9 -33.02 21.25 -52.99
CA PHE A 9 -32.10 20.98 -51.89
C PHE A 9 -31.80 19.48 -51.84
N THR A 10 -30.57 19.13 -52.18
CA THR A 10 -30.00 17.80 -52.08
C THR A 10 -29.77 17.45 -50.60
N TYR A 11 -30.41 16.39 -50.10
CA TYR A 11 -30.18 15.89 -48.75
C TYR A 11 -28.83 15.16 -48.67
N LEU A 12 -27.94 15.68 -47.83
CA LEU A 12 -26.65 15.09 -47.49
C LEU A 12 -26.88 13.97 -46.46
N LEU A 13 -26.66 12.72 -46.87
CA LEU A 13 -26.73 11.55 -46.01
C LEU A 13 -25.46 11.49 -45.14
N MET A 14 -25.53 11.92 -43.87
CA MET A 14 -24.45 11.67 -42.91
C MET A 14 -24.52 10.21 -42.45
N ALA A 15 -23.65 9.37 -43.01
CA ALA A 15 -23.39 8.04 -42.50
C ALA A 15 -22.57 8.15 -41.20
N THR A 16 -23.22 7.91 -40.07
CA THR A 16 -22.56 7.79 -38.77
C THR A 16 -21.91 6.41 -38.67
N THR A 17 -20.63 6.32 -39.02
CA THR A 17 -19.83 5.13 -38.68
C THR A 17 -19.47 5.20 -37.20
N CYS A 18 -20.22 4.47 -36.39
CA CYS A 18 -19.86 4.17 -35.01
C CYS A 18 -18.67 3.20 -35.04
N LEU A 19 -17.44 3.73 -34.95
CA LEU A 19 -16.26 2.92 -34.71
C LEU A 19 -16.36 2.36 -33.29
N TRP A 20 -16.64 1.07 -33.20
CA TRP A 20 -16.39 0.29 -31.99
C TRP A 20 -14.87 0.22 -31.80
N MET A 21 -14.32 1.11 -30.97
CA MET A 21 -13.01 0.88 -30.37
C MET A 21 -13.19 -0.25 -29.36
N SER A 22 -12.80 -1.47 -29.74
CA SER A 22 -12.55 -2.53 -28.78
C SER A 22 -11.46 -2.05 -27.83
N SER A 23 -11.82 -1.69 -26.60
CA SER A 23 -10.85 -1.56 -25.53
C SER A 23 -10.25 -2.94 -25.31
N GLN A 24 -9.01 -3.15 -25.75
CA GLN A 24 -8.21 -4.22 -25.18
C GLN A 24 -7.96 -3.83 -23.73
N VAL A 25 -8.80 -4.36 -22.84
CA VAL A 25 -8.48 -4.38 -21.41
C VAL A 25 -7.31 -5.34 -21.28
N ASN A 26 -6.10 -4.80 -21.40
CA ASN A 26 -4.92 -5.48 -20.90
C ASN A 26 -5.08 -5.50 -19.38
N THR A 27 -5.57 -6.59 -18.81
CA THR A 27 -5.43 -6.88 -17.39
C THR A 27 -3.96 -7.18 -17.13
N ALA A 28 -3.15 -6.13 -17.04
CA ALA A 28 -1.76 -6.20 -16.60
C ALA A 28 -1.76 -6.20 -15.07
N SER A 29 -1.34 -7.36 -14.56
CA SER A 29 -0.91 -7.77 -13.22
C SER A 29 -1.10 -6.76 -12.07
N ALA A 30 -1.89 -7.16 -11.08
CA ALA A 30 -1.97 -6.50 -9.78
C ALA A 30 -0.68 -6.64 -8.93
N ALA A 31 0.28 -7.49 -9.36
CA ALA A 31 1.59 -7.60 -8.71
C ALA A 31 2.48 -6.40 -9.04
N THR A 32 3.32 -5.99 -8.08
CA THR A 32 4.29 -4.90 -8.29
C THR A 32 5.30 -5.24 -9.38
N SER A 33 5.87 -4.24 -10.05
CA SER A 33 7.02 -4.42 -10.93
C SER A 33 8.33 -4.62 -10.17
N ALA A 34 8.37 -4.26 -8.89
CA ALA A 34 9.55 -4.40 -8.03
C ALA A 34 9.77 -5.85 -7.62
N THR A 35 11.04 -6.25 -7.58
CA THR A 35 11.49 -7.52 -6.99
C THR A 35 11.47 -7.44 -5.47
N HIS A 36 11.55 -8.61 -4.81
CA HIS A 36 11.67 -8.66 -3.35
C HIS A 36 12.90 -7.93 -2.82
N GLU A 37 14.04 -8.05 -3.51
CA GLU A 37 15.29 -7.37 -3.13
C GLU A 37 15.15 -5.85 -3.22
N GLU A 38 14.56 -5.34 -4.30
CA GLU A 38 14.28 -3.91 -4.47
C GLU A 38 13.32 -3.39 -3.40
N SER A 39 12.29 -4.16 -3.04
CA SER A 39 11.40 -3.81 -1.94
C SER A 39 12.15 -3.68 -0.62
N VAL A 40 13.01 -4.63 -0.29
CA VAL A 40 13.79 -4.63 0.95
C VAL A 40 14.81 -3.49 0.96
N ASP A 41 15.43 -3.19 -0.18
CA ASP A 41 16.34 -2.06 -0.30
C ASP A 41 15.64 -0.71 -0.20
N HIS A 42 14.42 -0.59 -0.74
CA HIS A 42 13.58 0.58 -0.51
C HIS A 42 13.28 0.76 0.98
N THR A 43 12.85 -0.30 1.69
CA THR A 43 12.63 -0.25 3.15
C THR A 43 13.88 0.24 3.89
N LYS A 44 15.07 -0.27 3.58
CA LYS A 44 16.33 0.23 4.19
C LYS A 44 16.57 1.71 3.90
N SER A 45 16.18 2.20 2.73
CA SER A 45 16.34 3.60 2.36
C SER A 45 15.45 4.56 3.16
N LEU A 46 14.37 4.04 3.76
CA LEU A 46 13.46 4.78 4.63
C LEU A 46 14.04 4.98 6.03
N GLU A 47 14.93 4.10 6.48
CA GLU A 47 15.54 4.13 7.82
C GLU A 47 16.30 5.43 8.10
N GLY A 48 16.16 5.96 9.32
CA GLY A 48 16.82 7.18 9.78
C GLY A 48 16.20 8.48 9.27
N LYS A 49 15.04 8.43 8.61
CA LYS A 49 14.31 9.59 8.10
C LYS A 49 12.90 9.64 8.69
N GLY A 50 12.34 10.84 8.75
CA GLY A 50 10.95 11.05 9.14
C GLY A 50 10.06 11.24 7.92
N TRP A 51 9.01 10.43 7.82
CA TRP A 51 8.08 10.38 6.68
C TRP A 51 6.71 10.89 7.10
N ASP A 52 6.11 11.74 6.27
CA ASP A 52 4.83 12.42 6.49
C ASP A 52 4.07 12.34 5.16
N TYR A 53 3.50 11.16 4.88
CA TYR A 53 3.02 10.80 3.54
C TYR A 53 1.74 11.59 3.21
N ASP A 54 0.85 11.75 4.19
CA ASP A 54 -0.42 12.46 4.02
C ASP A 54 -0.38 13.95 4.42
N ASN A 55 0.70 14.43 5.03
CA ASN A 55 0.85 15.78 5.60
C ASN A 55 -0.05 16.04 6.83
N GLU A 56 -0.51 15.00 7.52
CA GLU A 56 -1.33 15.07 8.72
C GLU A 56 -0.63 14.39 9.91
N TYR A 57 -0.82 14.95 11.11
CA TYR A 57 -0.31 14.39 12.37
C TYR A 57 1.20 14.13 12.48
N GLY A 58 2.01 14.48 11.48
CA GLY A 58 3.47 14.46 11.57
C GLY A 58 4.09 13.15 11.06
N TRP A 59 4.99 12.55 11.83
CA TRP A 59 5.68 11.33 11.41
C TRP A 59 5.03 10.11 12.06
N GLN A 60 3.93 9.59 11.49
CA GLN A 60 3.17 8.47 12.05
C GLN A 60 3.62 7.11 11.51
N CYS A 61 3.19 6.03 12.18
CA CYS A 61 3.51 4.66 11.75
C CYS A 61 2.89 4.32 10.38
N PHE A 62 1.69 4.86 10.11
CA PHE A 62 0.99 4.63 8.85
C PHE A 62 1.67 5.35 7.68
N ASP A 63 2.29 6.52 7.90
CA ASP A 63 3.06 7.23 6.88
C ASP A 63 4.21 6.38 6.35
N LEU A 64 5.03 5.83 7.25
CA LEU A 64 6.16 4.99 6.88
C LEU A 64 5.74 3.81 6.00
N VAL A 65 4.64 3.15 6.35
CA VAL A 65 4.12 2.02 5.58
C VAL A 65 3.55 2.47 4.23
N ASN A 66 2.92 3.65 4.17
CA ASN A 66 2.45 4.22 2.90
C ASN A 66 3.58 4.58 1.94
N GLU A 67 4.74 5.05 2.43
CA GLU A 67 5.93 5.24 1.57
C GLU A 67 6.34 3.94 0.88
N GLN A 68 6.35 2.83 1.62
CA GLN A 68 6.67 1.52 1.05
C GLN A 68 5.57 1.00 0.11
N TRP A 69 4.30 1.18 0.47
CA TRP A 69 3.18 0.71 -0.35
C TRP A 69 3.08 1.48 -1.67
N ASP A 70 3.26 2.80 -1.62
CA ASP A 70 3.27 3.67 -2.79
C ASP A 70 4.44 3.36 -3.74
N TYR A 71 5.63 3.05 -3.19
CA TYR A 71 6.74 2.56 -4.00
C TYR A 71 6.40 1.28 -4.77
N LEU A 72 5.68 0.34 -4.14
CA LEU A 72 5.34 -0.94 -4.74
C LEU A 72 4.20 -0.84 -5.76
N TYR A 73 3.15 -0.06 -5.47
CA TYR A 73 1.90 -0.10 -6.23
C TYR A 73 1.46 1.26 -6.81
N GLY A 74 2.15 2.35 -6.47
CA GLY A 74 1.84 3.70 -6.95
C GLY A 74 0.59 4.32 -6.32
N HIS A 75 0.16 3.82 -5.17
CA HIS A 75 -0.89 4.42 -4.36
C HIS A 75 -0.70 4.09 -2.87
N GLY A 76 -1.32 4.89 -2.00
CA GLY A 76 -1.39 4.61 -0.56
C GLY A 76 -2.53 3.66 -0.17
N LEU A 77 -2.34 3.02 0.99
CA LEU A 77 -3.32 2.21 1.72
C LEU A 77 -4.50 3.07 2.21
N LYS A 78 -5.57 2.40 2.62
CA LYS A 78 -6.83 2.97 3.13
C LYS A 78 -7.05 2.63 4.60
N GLY A 79 -7.79 3.48 5.29
CA GLY A 79 -8.13 3.38 6.71
C GLY A 79 -7.79 4.68 7.43
N ASP A 80 -8.52 4.97 8.51
CA ASP A 80 -8.21 6.12 9.38
C ASP A 80 -7.19 5.72 10.46
N TYR A 81 -7.09 4.43 10.74
CA TYR A 81 -6.22 3.85 11.76
C TYR A 81 -5.44 2.64 11.22
N ALA A 82 -4.23 2.42 11.74
CA ALA A 82 -3.36 1.32 11.32
C ALA A 82 -4.04 -0.05 11.46
N LYS A 83 -4.78 -0.29 12.55
CA LYS A 83 -5.50 -1.56 12.78
C LYS A 83 -6.53 -1.90 11.70
N GLU A 84 -6.97 -0.92 10.92
CA GLU A 84 -7.99 -1.10 9.91
C GLU A 84 -7.44 -1.57 8.56
N ILE A 85 -6.12 -1.48 8.36
CA ILE A 85 -5.44 -1.84 7.10
C ILE A 85 -5.93 -3.20 6.55
N PRO A 86 -6.00 -4.29 7.34
CA PRO A 86 -6.40 -5.59 6.82
C PRO A 86 -7.85 -5.66 6.31
N THR A 87 -8.70 -4.70 6.70
CA THR A 87 -10.16 -4.75 6.44
C THR A 87 -10.67 -3.61 5.55
N LYS A 88 -9.92 -2.51 5.42
CA LYS A 88 -10.28 -1.34 4.59
C LYS A 88 -9.66 -1.36 3.21
N ASN A 89 -8.72 -2.27 2.96
CA ASN A 89 -8.02 -2.41 1.69
C ASN A 89 -8.48 -3.67 0.96
N ASN A 90 -8.47 -3.62 -0.37
CA ASN A 90 -8.56 -4.82 -1.19
C ASN A 90 -7.15 -5.17 -1.67
N PHE A 91 -6.64 -6.32 -1.24
CA PHE A 91 -5.29 -6.78 -1.60
C PHE A 91 -5.30 -7.75 -2.79
N ASP A 92 -6.45 -7.96 -3.44
CA ASP A 92 -6.58 -8.90 -4.55
C ASP A 92 -5.55 -8.64 -5.64
N GLY A 93 -4.57 -9.55 -5.71
CA GLY A 93 -3.49 -9.55 -6.66
C GLY A 93 -2.34 -8.59 -6.33
N GLU A 94 -2.45 -7.76 -5.29
CA GLU A 94 -1.35 -6.95 -4.76
C GLU A 94 -0.60 -7.70 -3.66
N ALA A 95 -1.30 -8.35 -2.74
CA ALA A 95 -0.69 -9.00 -1.58
C ALA A 95 -1.53 -10.15 -1.01
N THR A 96 -0.88 -10.99 -0.23
CA THR A 96 -1.57 -11.98 0.60
C THR A 96 -1.63 -11.53 2.07
N VAL A 97 -2.82 -11.57 2.67
CA VAL A 97 -3.05 -11.23 4.08
C VAL A 97 -3.03 -12.48 4.94
N TYR A 98 -2.22 -12.47 6.00
CA TYR A 98 -2.07 -13.54 6.97
C TYR A 98 -2.49 -13.06 8.35
N LYS A 99 -3.35 -13.81 9.05
CA LYS A 99 -3.46 -13.67 10.51
C LYS A 99 -2.28 -14.41 11.14
N ASN A 100 -1.68 -13.82 12.17
CA ASN A 100 -0.61 -14.50 12.89
C ASN A 100 -1.09 -15.83 13.47
N SER A 101 -0.19 -16.81 13.50
CA SER A 101 -0.40 -18.12 14.10
C SER A 101 0.93 -18.69 14.59
N ALA A 102 0.91 -19.72 15.42
CA ALA A 102 2.13 -20.35 15.95
C ALA A 102 3.05 -20.94 14.87
N THR A 103 2.56 -21.09 13.62
CA THR A 103 3.34 -21.60 12.48
C THR A 103 3.56 -20.55 11.41
N PHE A 104 3.07 -19.33 11.60
CA PHE A 104 3.31 -18.25 10.65
C PHE A 104 4.73 -17.72 10.85
N GLU A 105 5.42 -17.46 9.75
CA GLU A 105 6.75 -16.85 9.74
C GLU A 105 6.67 -15.58 8.88
N ALA A 106 6.92 -14.42 9.51
CA ALA A 106 7.04 -13.18 8.78
C ALA A 106 8.32 -13.21 7.91
N LYS A 107 8.33 -12.38 6.88
CA LYS A 107 9.48 -12.19 5.99
C LYS A 107 9.81 -10.72 5.90
N ALA A 108 11.07 -10.41 5.62
CA ALA A 108 11.47 -9.05 5.29
C ALA A 108 10.58 -8.51 4.16
N GLY A 109 10.05 -7.30 4.32
CA GLY A 109 9.10 -6.68 3.38
C GLY A 109 7.62 -6.93 3.68
N ASP A 110 7.27 -7.86 4.57
CA ASP A 110 5.90 -7.95 5.08
C ASP A 110 5.54 -6.67 5.84
N ILE A 111 4.31 -6.19 5.69
CA ILE A 111 3.75 -5.15 6.56
C ILE A 111 3.07 -5.83 7.73
N VAL A 112 3.48 -5.51 8.95
CA VAL A 112 2.83 -5.99 10.18
C VAL A 112 1.81 -4.97 10.65
N VAL A 113 0.64 -5.44 11.08
CA VAL A 113 -0.42 -4.63 11.68
C VAL A 113 -0.74 -5.15 13.08
N PHE A 114 -0.65 -4.25 14.04
CA PHE A 114 -0.94 -4.49 15.46
C PHE A 114 -2.39 -4.12 15.78
N ASN A 115 -2.97 -4.80 16.77
CA ASN A 115 -4.35 -4.57 17.19
C ASN A 115 -4.54 -3.23 17.93
N GLU A 116 -5.75 -2.97 18.41
CA GLU A 116 -6.12 -1.75 19.13
C GLU A 116 -5.53 -1.57 20.54
N GLU A 117 -4.82 -2.56 21.08
CA GLU A 117 -4.09 -2.40 22.34
C GLU A 117 -2.86 -1.49 22.17
N TYR A 118 -2.48 -1.22 20.91
CA TYR A 118 -1.40 -0.32 20.53
C TYR A 118 -1.91 1.04 20.04
N GLY A 119 -1.03 2.05 20.05
CA GLY A 119 -1.30 3.37 19.45
C GLY A 119 -2.50 4.09 20.05
N ASN A 120 -2.78 3.89 21.35
CA ASN A 120 -3.95 4.46 22.04
C ASN A 120 -5.30 4.11 21.36
N GLY A 121 -5.43 2.90 20.83
CA GLY A 121 -6.66 2.44 20.17
C GLY A 121 -6.63 2.51 18.63
N ALA A 122 -5.66 3.20 18.04
CA ALA A 122 -5.45 3.27 16.59
C ALA A 122 -4.76 2.01 16.02
N GLY A 123 -4.15 1.21 16.90
CA GLY A 123 -3.20 0.19 16.51
C GLY A 123 -1.87 0.77 16.05
N HIS A 124 -1.02 -0.10 15.52
CA HIS A 124 0.31 0.24 15.02
C HIS A 124 0.58 -0.53 13.73
N THR A 125 1.51 -0.06 12.91
CA THR A 125 1.92 -0.75 11.68
C THR A 125 3.39 -0.47 11.40
N ALA A 126 4.08 -1.43 10.79
CA ALA A 126 5.51 -1.35 10.51
C ALA A 126 5.90 -2.27 9.35
N ILE A 127 7.14 -2.14 8.86
CA ILE A 127 7.67 -2.99 7.77
C ILE A 127 8.68 -3.97 8.36
N VAL A 128 8.42 -5.28 8.27
CA VAL A 128 9.31 -6.32 8.80
C VAL A 128 10.66 -6.25 8.10
N THR A 129 11.75 -6.24 8.86
CA THR A 129 13.14 -6.27 8.37
C THR A 129 13.80 -7.64 8.61
N ASP A 130 13.40 -8.35 9.67
CA ASP A 130 13.80 -9.73 9.95
C ASP A 130 12.66 -10.48 10.65
N GLY A 131 12.11 -11.51 10.02
CA GLY A 131 11.01 -12.30 10.57
C GLY A 131 11.40 -13.31 11.66
N ASN A 132 12.70 -13.53 11.90
CA ASN A 132 13.17 -14.48 12.90
C ASN A 132 14.39 -13.93 13.65
N TYR A 133 14.23 -12.75 14.22
CA TYR A 133 15.29 -11.99 14.88
C TYR A 133 16.00 -12.78 15.99
N ASP A 134 15.25 -13.60 16.74
CA ASP A 134 15.78 -14.38 17.86
C ASP A 134 16.20 -15.81 17.48
N GLY A 135 16.04 -16.20 16.21
CA GLY A 135 16.32 -17.54 15.71
C GLY A 135 15.35 -18.63 16.19
N ASN A 136 14.30 -18.29 16.94
CA ASN A 136 13.35 -19.22 17.53
C ASN A 136 11.88 -18.91 17.16
N HIS A 137 11.66 -17.97 16.25
CA HIS A 137 10.35 -17.53 15.77
C HIS A 137 9.44 -16.92 16.86
N TYR A 138 10.01 -16.40 17.96
CA TYR A 138 9.24 -15.65 18.95
C TYR A 138 9.34 -14.14 18.77
N LYS A 139 10.36 -13.67 18.05
CA LYS A 139 10.58 -12.25 17.79
C LYS A 139 10.83 -11.96 16.33
N PHE A 140 10.38 -10.79 15.89
CA PHE A 140 10.74 -10.20 14.61
C PHE A 140 11.30 -8.79 14.82
N GLU A 141 12.11 -8.33 13.87
CA GLU A 141 12.52 -6.93 13.76
C GLU A 141 11.70 -6.26 12.65
N SER A 142 11.29 -5.02 12.88
CA SER A 142 10.67 -4.17 11.88
C SER A 142 11.27 -2.77 11.88
N LEU A 143 11.09 -2.06 10.77
CA LEU A 143 11.29 -0.63 10.68
C LEU A 143 9.98 0.06 11.07
N ASP A 144 10.05 0.87 12.12
CA ASP A 144 8.91 1.52 12.76
C ASP A 144 9.10 3.02 12.74
N GLN A 145 7.99 3.75 12.71
CA GLN A 145 7.95 5.18 12.97
C GLN A 145 6.88 5.46 14.03
N ASN A 146 7.12 6.45 14.89
CA ASN A 146 6.26 6.77 16.03
C ASN A 146 6.00 5.62 17.02
N TRP A 147 6.96 4.71 17.19
CA TRP A 147 6.85 3.64 18.18
C TRP A 147 6.89 4.19 19.61
N ASN A 148 7.76 5.18 19.85
CA ASN A 148 7.99 5.81 21.15
C ASN A 148 7.11 7.05 21.38
N GLY A 149 6.23 7.39 20.44
CA GLY A 149 5.30 8.53 20.57
C GLY A 149 5.87 9.89 20.16
N GLY A 150 7.00 9.95 19.45
CA GLY A 150 7.66 11.19 19.02
C GLY A 150 7.20 11.74 17.67
N GLY A 151 6.23 11.09 17.02
CA GLY A 151 5.80 11.35 15.65
C GLY A 151 5.13 12.70 15.44
N ALA A 152 4.21 13.08 16.33
CA ALA A 152 3.49 14.36 16.23
C ALA A 152 4.43 15.59 16.28
N GLU A 153 5.50 15.48 17.07
CA GLU A 153 6.51 16.52 17.22
C GLU A 153 7.67 16.37 16.21
N LYS A 154 7.61 15.38 15.32
CA LYS A 154 8.65 15.08 14.32
C LYS A 154 10.04 14.91 14.94
N THR A 155 10.08 14.15 16.05
CA THR A 155 11.32 13.89 16.81
C THR A 155 11.80 12.44 16.73
N GLU A 156 10.98 11.57 16.15
CA GLU A 156 11.24 10.13 16.04
C GLU A 156 11.25 9.72 14.58
N VAL A 157 12.46 9.57 14.04
CA VAL A 157 12.66 9.04 12.69
C VAL A 157 12.37 7.54 12.64
N ALA A 158 12.13 7.02 11.43
CA ALA A 158 12.03 5.60 11.20
C ALA A 158 13.27 4.85 11.73
N HIS A 159 13.07 3.87 12.58
CA HIS A 159 14.15 3.11 13.24
C HIS A 159 13.70 1.69 13.53
N ARG A 160 14.67 0.79 13.75
CA ARG A 160 14.39 -0.62 14.00
C ARG A 160 13.85 -0.86 15.39
N VAL A 161 12.84 -1.71 15.49
CA VAL A 161 12.25 -2.17 16.75
C VAL A 161 12.10 -3.68 16.69
N VAL A 162 12.38 -4.33 17.83
CA VAL A 162 12.18 -5.77 17.99
C VAL A 162 10.88 -6.00 18.75
N HIS A 163 10.01 -6.80 18.16
CA HIS A 163 8.68 -7.11 18.68
C HIS A 163 8.55 -8.60 18.98
N ASP A 164 7.73 -8.93 19.97
CA ASP A 164 7.25 -10.28 20.16
C ASP A 164 6.11 -10.57 19.18
N TYR A 165 6.00 -11.81 18.70
CA TYR A 165 4.82 -12.23 17.95
C TYR A 165 3.60 -12.34 18.87
N GLU A 166 2.51 -11.67 18.50
CA GLU A 166 1.23 -11.75 19.24
C GLU A 166 0.08 -12.29 18.39
N SER A 167 -0.89 -12.95 19.03
CA SER A 167 -1.95 -13.69 18.31
C SER A 167 -2.91 -12.81 17.49
N GLU A 168 -3.02 -11.53 17.84
CA GLU A 168 -3.92 -10.59 17.17
C GLU A 168 -3.18 -9.66 16.18
N MET A 169 -2.00 -10.08 15.71
CA MET A 169 -1.29 -9.43 14.62
C MET A 169 -1.76 -9.94 13.25
N TRP A 170 -1.67 -9.05 12.26
CA TRP A 170 -1.83 -9.38 10.85
C TRP A 170 -0.56 -9.05 10.09
N PHE A 171 -0.27 -9.83 9.05
CA PHE A 171 0.87 -9.63 8.18
C PHE A 171 0.40 -9.59 6.72
N ILE A 172 0.74 -8.52 6.02
CA ILE A 172 0.40 -8.32 4.61
C ILE A 172 1.69 -8.52 3.83
N ARG A 173 1.74 -9.59 3.03
CA ARG A 173 2.91 -9.95 2.22
C ARG A 173 2.69 -9.48 0.78
N PRO A 174 3.42 -8.45 0.32
CA PRO A 174 3.36 -8.00 -1.06
C PRO A 174 3.68 -9.13 -2.06
N ASP A 175 2.97 -9.16 -3.18
CA ASP A 175 3.26 -10.03 -4.31
C ASP A 175 4.33 -9.35 -5.19
N TYR A 176 5.58 -9.80 -5.03
CA TYR A 176 6.74 -9.29 -5.75
C TYR A 176 6.87 -9.88 -7.16
N ASN A 177 7.49 -9.11 -8.05
CA ASN A 177 7.95 -9.63 -9.32
C ASN A 177 9.05 -10.68 -9.10
N GLN A 178 9.04 -11.74 -9.92
CA GLN A 178 10.03 -12.83 -9.85
C GLN A 178 11.34 -12.47 -10.55
#